data_AF-I8YG63-F1
#
_entry.id   AF-I8YG63-F1
#
_cell.length_a   1.000
_cell.length_b   1.000
_cell.length_c   1.000
_cell.angle_alpha   90.00
_cell.angle_beta   90.00
_cell.angle_gamma   90.00
#
_symmetry.space_group_name_H-M   'P 1'
#
loop_
_entity.id
_entity.type
_entity.pdbx_description
1 polymer ?
#
loop_
_entity_poly.entity_id
_entity_poly.type
_entity_poly.pdbx_seq_one_letter_code
_entity_poly.pdbx_strand_id
1 'polypeptide(L)'
;MASLKEVKTRINSVQSTRKITSAMKMVASAKLHKAQGAIEHMLPYQRQLNKILHNFLSGDLSIESPYVEEREVKRVAIVLFSSNSSLCGAFNANVIKMFLHTIGEYRKLGQDNILIYPIGRKVEEAVKKMGFFPKGSYQQLADKPTYQEASALAEHLMELFVSKDIDRVELIYHHFKSMGVQELVREKYLPIDLTRIEEEQAEEMEGNQVMNDYIVEPSVEQFIADLIPKVLCQEVFTAAMDSNASEHAARTLAMQVATDNANELIQDLTKQYNKGRQQAITNELLDIIGGSMK
;
A
#
# COMPACT_ATOMS: atom_id res chain seq x y z
N MET A 1 13.82 37.09 -24.38
CA MET A 1 12.46 36.74 -23.89
C MET A 1 12.02 35.48 -24.63
N ALA A 2 11.31 34.56 -23.96
CA ALA A 2 10.74 33.41 -24.65
C ALA A 2 9.83 33.89 -25.80
N SER A 3 9.92 33.27 -26.96
CA SER A 3 9.09 33.63 -28.10
C SER A 3 7.61 33.38 -27.75
N LEU A 4 6.69 34.22 -28.25
CA LEU A 4 5.25 34.00 -28.13
C LEU A 4 4.84 32.58 -28.55
N LYS A 5 5.52 32.06 -29.57
CA LYS A 5 5.34 30.69 -30.06
C LYS A 5 5.71 29.65 -28.99
N GLU A 6 6.81 29.84 -28.27
CA GLU A 6 7.27 28.93 -27.21
C GLU A 6 6.28 28.91 -26.04
N VAL A 7 5.80 30.07 -25.60
CA VAL A 7 4.81 30.17 -24.52
C VAL A 7 3.51 29.46 -24.92
N LYS A 8 3.05 29.66 -26.16
CA LYS A 8 1.86 28.97 -26.69
C LYS A 8 2.05 27.44 -26.76
N THR A 9 3.19 26.97 -27.23
CA THR A 9 3.53 25.54 -27.24
C THR A 9 3.51 24.95 -25.83
N ARG A 10 4.07 25.68 -24.86
CA ARG A 10 4.09 25.28 -23.45
C ARG A 10 2.69 25.22 -22.84
N ILE A 11 1.81 26.18 -23.14
CA ILE A 11 0.39 26.13 -22.74
C ILE A 11 -0.28 24.85 -23.26
N ASN A 12 -0.11 24.55 -24.55
CA ASN A 12 -0.71 23.35 -25.16
C ASN A 12 -0.18 22.05 -24.53
N SER A 13 1.13 22.00 -24.23
CA SER A 13 1.74 20.86 -23.55
C SER A 13 1.14 20.66 -22.16
N VAL A 14 1.05 21.71 -21.34
CA VAL A 14 0.47 21.62 -19.99
C VAL A 14 -1.02 21.28 -20.03
N GLN A 15 -1.78 21.79 -21.01
CA GLN A 15 -3.17 21.40 -21.23
C GLN A 15 -3.33 19.91 -21.53
N SER A 16 -2.45 19.33 -22.34
CA SER A 16 -2.43 17.89 -22.60
C SER A 16 -2.10 17.10 -21.34
N THR A 17 -1.08 17.52 -20.58
CA THR A 17 -0.73 16.89 -19.29
C THR A 17 -1.91 16.92 -18.32
N ARG A 18 -2.61 18.06 -18.19
CA ARG A 18 -3.81 18.19 -17.36
C ARG A 18 -4.91 17.20 -17.76
N LYS A 19 -5.15 17.01 -19.06
CA LYS A 19 -6.15 16.03 -19.54
C LYS A 19 -5.77 14.61 -19.12
N ILE A 20 -4.49 14.27 -19.23
CA ILE A 20 -3.96 12.96 -18.84
C ILE A 20 -4.12 12.76 -17.32
N THR A 21 -3.69 13.71 -16.49
CA THR A 21 -3.81 13.60 -15.03
C THR A 21 -5.27 13.54 -14.58
N SER A 22 -6.16 14.32 -15.22
CA SER A 22 -7.60 14.25 -14.95
C SER A 22 -8.19 12.88 -15.29
N ALA A 23 -7.81 12.29 -16.43
CA ALA A 23 -8.26 10.95 -16.79
C ALA A 23 -7.70 9.89 -15.83
N MET A 24 -6.42 9.99 -15.47
CA MET A 24 -5.80 9.07 -14.50
C MET A 24 -6.43 9.17 -13.12
N LYS A 25 -6.82 10.37 -12.68
CA LYS A 25 -7.61 10.58 -11.44
C LYS A 25 -8.91 9.79 -11.50
N MET A 26 -9.67 9.92 -12.59
CA MET A 26 -10.96 9.22 -12.76
C MET A 26 -10.77 7.70 -12.76
N VAL A 27 -9.76 7.18 -13.47
CA VAL A 27 -9.45 5.75 -13.50
C VAL A 27 -9.05 5.23 -12.12
N ALA A 28 -8.19 5.94 -11.41
CA ALA A 28 -7.75 5.56 -10.07
C ALA A 28 -8.93 5.58 -9.08
N SER A 29 -9.78 6.60 -9.16
CA SER A 29 -10.98 6.72 -8.31
C SER A 29 -11.98 5.59 -8.56
N ALA A 30 -12.18 5.18 -9.81
CA ALA A 30 -13.05 4.05 -10.14
C ALA A 30 -12.49 2.73 -9.59
N LYS A 31 -11.16 2.52 -9.69
CA LYS A 31 -10.51 1.34 -9.13
C LYS A 31 -10.58 1.32 -7.60
N LEU A 32 -10.41 2.48 -6.97
CA LEU A 32 -10.56 2.61 -5.52
C LEU A 32 -11.96 2.24 -5.05
N HIS A 33 -13.01 2.75 -5.70
CA HIS A 33 -14.38 2.39 -5.34
C HIS A 33 -14.60 0.87 -5.45
N LYS A 34 -13.99 0.22 -6.44
CA LYS A 34 -14.04 -1.23 -6.56
C LYS A 34 -13.29 -1.93 -5.42
N ALA A 35 -12.11 -1.45 -5.04
CA ALA A 35 -11.34 -1.98 -3.92
C ALA A 35 -12.06 -1.81 -2.58
N GLN A 36 -12.67 -0.64 -2.34
CA GLN A 36 -13.47 -0.36 -1.15
C GLN A 36 -14.66 -1.32 -1.04
N GLY A 37 -15.43 -1.51 -2.10
CA GLY A 37 -16.54 -2.47 -2.08
C GLY A 37 -16.08 -3.89 -1.77
N ALA A 38 -14.92 -4.32 -2.30
CA ALA A 38 -14.35 -5.62 -1.98
C ALA A 38 -13.90 -5.73 -0.51
N ILE A 39 -13.32 -4.67 0.07
CA ILE A 39 -12.98 -4.62 1.51
C ILE A 39 -14.24 -4.66 2.37
N GLU A 40 -15.28 -3.88 2.04
CA GLU A 40 -16.55 -3.86 2.77
C GLU A 40 -17.22 -5.23 2.82
N HIS A 41 -17.12 -6.02 1.75
CA HIS A 41 -17.63 -7.40 1.73
C HIS A 41 -16.74 -8.39 2.48
N MET A 42 -15.45 -8.12 2.61
CA MET A 42 -14.48 -8.98 3.29
C MET A 42 -14.44 -8.77 4.81
N LEU A 43 -14.57 -7.52 5.27
CA LEU A 43 -14.48 -7.16 6.69
C LEU A 43 -15.40 -7.97 7.62
N PRO A 44 -16.68 -8.25 7.27
CA PRO A 44 -17.54 -9.07 8.14
C PRO A 44 -16.99 -10.48 8.34
N TYR A 45 -16.41 -11.09 7.30
CA TYR A 45 -15.82 -12.42 7.38
C TYR A 45 -14.56 -12.40 8.27
N GLN A 46 -13.68 -11.43 8.07
CA GLN A 46 -12.47 -11.27 8.88
C GLN A 46 -12.82 -11.01 10.35
N ARG A 47 -13.74 -10.10 10.65
CA ARG A 47 -14.19 -9.80 12.02
C ARG A 47 -14.77 -11.03 12.70
N GLN A 48 -15.59 -11.80 11.98
CA GLN A 48 -16.17 -13.02 12.53
C GLN A 48 -15.12 -14.10 12.80
N LEU A 49 -14.14 -14.27 11.90
CA LEU A 49 -13.02 -15.18 12.12
C LEU A 49 -12.18 -14.79 13.34
N ASN A 50 -11.80 -13.52 13.44
CA ASN A 50 -11.01 -13.01 14.57
C ASN A 50 -11.77 -13.12 15.88
N LYS A 51 -13.08 -12.84 15.87
CA LYS A 51 -13.96 -13.02 17.04
C LYS A 51 -14.02 -14.48 17.48
N ILE A 52 -14.18 -15.42 16.54
CA ILE A 52 -14.17 -16.85 16.86
C ILE A 52 -12.81 -17.23 17.46
N LEU A 53 -11.71 -16.84 16.82
CA LEU A 53 -10.36 -17.13 17.32
C LEU A 53 -10.18 -16.59 18.75
N HIS A 54 -10.47 -15.30 18.97
CA HIS A 54 -10.39 -14.65 20.28
C HIS A 54 -11.21 -15.40 21.34
N ASN A 55 -12.47 -15.72 21.07
CA ASN A 55 -13.32 -16.46 22.02
C ASN A 55 -12.68 -17.78 22.47
N PHE A 56 -11.97 -18.48 21.59
CA PHE A 56 -11.25 -19.71 21.93
C PHE A 56 -9.91 -19.46 22.62
N LEU A 57 -9.22 -18.36 22.32
CA LEU A 57 -7.98 -17.96 23.00
C LEU A 57 -8.20 -17.49 24.45
N SER A 58 -9.33 -16.82 24.73
CA SER A 58 -9.65 -16.29 26.08
C SER A 58 -10.19 -17.34 27.06
N GLY A 59 -10.49 -18.56 26.60
CA GLY A 59 -10.72 -19.69 27.49
C GLY A 59 -9.36 -20.19 28.00
N ASP A 60 -9.28 -20.70 29.24
CA ASP A 60 -8.06 -21.27 29.88
C ASP A 60 -7.47 -22.51 29.16
N LEU A 61 -7.44 -22.54 27.83
CA LEU A 61 -6.77 -23.54 27.03
C LEU A 61 -5.30 -23.11 26.84
N SER A 62 -4.38 -23.99 27.25
CA SER A 62 -2.98 -23.91 26.84
C SER A 62 -2.89 -24.26 25.36
N ILE A 63 -3.01 -23.27 24.49
CA ILE A 63 -2.96 -23.47 23.04
C ILE A 63 -1.51 -23.63 22.62
N GLU A 64 -1.12 -24.88 22.34
CA GLU A 64 0.15 -25.18 21.70
C GLU A 64 0.01 -25.00 20.19
N SER A 65 0.42 -23.83 19.69
CA SER A 65 0.49 -23.55 18.26
C SER A 65 1.93 -23.32 17.83
N PRO A 66 2.39 -23.97 16.74
CA PRO A 66 3.75 -23.76 16.23
C PRO A 66 3.95 -22.33 15.71
N TYR A 67 2.88 -21.53 15.53
CA TYR A 67 2.93 -20.16 15.05
C TYR A 67 3.10 -19.12 16.16
N VAL A 68 3.03 -19.52 17.43
CA VAL A 68 3.12 -18.63 18.61
C VAL A 68 4.52 -18.66 19.23
N GLU A 69 5.35 -19.66 18.89
CA GLU A 69 6.68 -19.86 19.47
C GLU A 69 7.61 -18.66 19.19
N GLU A 70 7.88 -17.85 20.22
CA GLU A 70 8.90 -16.80 20.15
C GLU A 70 10.30 -17.38 20.40
N ARG A 71 11.24 -17.02 19.51
CA ARG A 71 12.61 -17.53 19.49
C ARG A 71 13.60 -16.45 19.08
N GLU A 72 14.88 -16.73 19.29
CA GLU A 72 15.96 -15.86 18.83
C GLU A 72 15.90 -15.70 17.30
N VAL A 73 15.83 -14.45 16.84
CA VAL A 73 15.70 -14.14 15.41
C VAL A 73 17.06 -14.30 14.73
N LYS A 74 17.22 -15.36 13.93
CA LYS A 74 18.39 -15.59 13.08
C LYS A 74 18.09 -15.28 11.63
N ARG A 75 16.87 -15.58 11.17
CA ARG A 75 16.39 -15.32 9.81
C ARG A 75 15.02 -14.66 9.82
N VAL A 76 14.85 -13.59 9.05
CA VAL A 76 13.61 -12.81 8.99
C VAL A 76 13.08 -12.78 7.56
N ALA A 77 11.77 -12.95 7.41
CA ALA A 77 11.05 -12.67 6.18
C ALA A 77 10.35 -11.32 6.28
N ILE A 78 10.53 -10.46 5.27
CA ILE A 78 9.88 -9.16 5.17
C ILE A 78 9.04 -9.15 3.90
N VAL A 79 7.73 -8.99 4.07
CA VAL A 79 6.77 -8.87 2.98
C VAL A 79 6.48 -7.38 2.75
N LEU A 80 6.79 -6.89 1.54
CA LEU A 80 6.68 -5.48 1.20
C LEU A 80 5.53 -5.25 0.23
N PHE A 81 4.52 -4.48 0.62
CA PHE A 81 3.39 -4.16 -0.24
C PHE A 81 3.59 -2.80 -0.90
N SER A 82 3.63 -2.79 -2.22
CA SER A 82 3.80 -1.59 -3.05
C SER A 82 3.00 -1.69 -4.34
N SER A 83 3.17 -0.71 -5.22
CA SER A 83 2.48 -0.68 -6.51
C SER A 83 3.36 -1.18 -7.66
N ASN A 84 2.72 -1.57 -8.76
CA ASN A 84 3.42 -1.86 -10.01
C ASN A 84 3.81 -0.61 -10.80
N SER A 85 3.23 0.55 -10.50
CA SER A 85 3.37 1.77 -11.31
C SER A 85 3.80 2.97 -10.49
N SER A 86 4.19 4.04 -11.16
CA SER A 86 4.54 5.31 -10.51
C SER A 86 3.31 6.21 -10.37
N LEU A 87 3.52 7.48 -10.02
CA LEU A 87 2.49 8.52 -9.98
C LEU A 87 1.43 8.33 -8.88
N CYS A 88 1.78 7.62 -7.80
CA CYS A 88 0.96 7.42 -6.60
C CYS A 88 1.46 8.23 -5.39
N GLY A 89 1.99 9.43 -5.65
CA GLY A 89 2.53 10.30 -4.59
C GLY A 89 3.70 9.67 -3.84
N ALA A 90 3.68 9.75 -2.51
CA ALA A 90 4.73 9.23 -1.64
C ALA A 90 4.59 7.73 -1.31
N PHE A 91 3.53 7.06 -1.78
CA PHE A 91 3.18 5.69 -1.42
C PHE A 91 4.36 4.70 -1.50
N ASN A 92 4.96 4.53 -2.68
CA ASN A 92 6.09 3.61 -2.85
C ASN A 92 7.34 4.07 -2.06
N ALA A 93 7.59 5.37 -2.01
CA ALA A 93 8.77 5.93 -1.36
C ALA A 93 8.73 5.69 0.16
N ASN A 94 7.55 5.82 0.77
CA ASN A 94 7.34 5.57 2.19
C ASN A 94 7.60 4.10 2.55
N VAL A 95 7.08 3.15 1.75
CA VAL A 95 7.35 1.71 1.93
C VAL A 95 8.84 1.41 1.86
N ILE A 96 9.53 1.94 0.83
CA ILE A 96 10.98 1.74 0.66
C ILE A 96 11.76 2.35 1.82
N LYS A 97 11.34 3.52 2.32
CA LYS A 97 11.99 4.18 3.46
C LYS A 97 11.83 3.38 4.75
N MET A 98 10.63 2.86 5.03
CA MET A 98 10.39 1.99 6.19
C MET A 98 11.19 0.69 6.06
N PHE A 99 11.19 0.08 4.88
CA PHE A 99 11.99 -1.11 4.61
C PHE A 99 13.48 -0.91 4.87
N LEU A 100 14.06 0.22 4.44
CA LEU A 100 15.45 0.56 4.74
C LEU A 100 15.73 0.70 6.24
N HIS A 101 14.77 1.26 6.98
CA HIS A 101 14.86 1.34 8.44
C HIS A 101 14.82 -0.07 9.07
N THR A 102 13.87 -0.90 8.67
CA THR A 102 13.72 -2.29 9.12
C THR A 102 14.97 -3.14 8.84
N ILE A 103 15.55 -3.06 7.62
CA ILE A 103 16.81 -3.76 7.33
C ILE A 103 17.94 -3.27 8.24
N GLY A 104 17.97 -1.97 8.55
CA GLY A 104 18.95 -1.40 9.46
C GLY A 104 18.98 -2.08 10.82
N GLU A 105 17.82 -2.45 11.35
CA GLU A 105 17.66 -3.19 12.61
C GLU A 105 18.20 -4.63 12.49
N TYR A 106 17.93 -5.30 11.38
CA TYR A 106 18.33 -6.69 11.13
C TYR A 106 19.72 -6.85 10.49
N ARG A 107 20.46 -5.75 10.31
CA ARG A 107 21.74 -5.74 9.59
C ARG A 107 22.78 -6.72 10.18
N LYS A 108 22.72 -6.97 11.49
CA LYS A 108 23.60 -7.90 12.20
C LYS A 108 23.42 -9.36 11.79
N LEU A 109 22.24 -9.72 11.26
CA LEU A 109 21.95 -11.08 10.80
C LEU A 109 22.69 -11.42 9.49
N GLY A 110 23.15 -10.41 8.75
CA GLY A 110 23.70 -10.59 7.41
C GLY A 110 22.60 -10.65 6.35
N GLN A 111 22.99 -10.30 5.12
CA GLN A 111 22.04 -10.08 4.02
C GLN A 111 21.28 -11.35 3.62
N ASP A 112 21.95 -12.51 3.66
CA ASP A 112 21.39 -13.81 3.27
C ASP A 112 20.31 -14.34 4.23
N ASN A 113 20.20 -13.72 5.41
CA ASN A 113 19.24 -14.06 6.44
C ASN A 113 18.02 -13.12 6.46
N ILE A 114 17.96 -12.17 5.52
CA ILE A 114 16.82 -11.27 5.32
C ILE A 114 16.14 -11.66 4.00
N LEU A 115 15.08 -12.46 4.10
CA LEU A 115 14.29 -12.90 2.96
C LEU A 115 13.25 -11.82 2.64
N ILE A 116 13.20 -11.37 1.40
CA ILE A 116 12.32 -10.26 1.01
C ILE A 116 11.32 -10.75 -0.02
N TYR A 117 10.04 -10.57 0.28
CA TYR A 117 8.92 -10.94 -0.58
C TYR A 117 8.27 -9.66 -1.11
N PRO A 118 8.69 -9.17 -2.29
CA PRO A 118 8.16 -7.93 -2.84
C PRO A 118 6.81 -8.14 -3.52
N ILE A 119 5.78 -7.49 -2.98
CA ILE A 119 4.47 -7.34 -3.61
C ILE A 119 4.48 -6.01 -4.36
N GLY A 120 4.49 -6.12 -5.68
CA GLY A 120 4.56 -4.99 -6.60
C GLY A 120 5.96 -4.73 -7.16
N ARG A 121 5.99 -4.32 -8.43
CA ARG A 121 7.21 -4.09 -9.20
C ARG A 121 8.12 -3.01 -8.60
N LYS A 122 7.57 -1.99 -7.95
CA LYS A 122 8.36 -0.84 -7.46
C LYS A 122 9.30 -1.21 -6.32
N VAL A 123 8.84 -2.01 -5.36
CA VAL A 123 9.73 -2.54 -4.31
C VAL A 123 10.63 -3.64 -4.85
N GLU A 124 10.16 -4.48 -5.78
CA GLU A 124 11.01 -5.48 -6.43
C GLU A 124 12.24 -4.83 -7.12
N GLU A 125 12.03 -3.75 -7.88
CA GLU A 125 13.09 -2.95 -8.50
C GLU A 125 14.03 -2.33 -7.45
N ALA A 126 13.48 -1.81 -6.34
CA ALA A 126 14.27 -1.18 -5.28
C ALA A 126 15.16 -2.20 -4.54
N VAL A 127 14.60 -3.35 -4.19
CA VAL A 127 15.27 -4.47 -3.53
C VAL A 127 16.46 -4.96 -4.37
N LYS A 128 16.25 -5.16 -5.68
CA LYS A 128 17.33 -5.55 -6.61
C LYS A 128 18.45 -4.51 -6.68
N LYS A 129 18.11 -3.22 -6.72
CA LYS A 129 19.11 -2.12 -6.72
C LYS A 129 19.92 -2.06 -5.43
N MET A 130 19.37 -2.51 -4.31
CA MET A 130 20.05 -2.59 -3.02
C MET A 130 20.92 -3.86 -2.88
N GLY A 131 20.98 -4.70 -3.91
CA GLY A 131 21.79 -5.93 -3.93
C GLY A 131 21.13 -7.12 -3.25
N PHE A 132 19.86 -7.02 -2.85
CA PHE A 132 19.10 -8.15 -2.30
C PHE A 132 18.49 -9.00 -3.41
N PHE A 133 18.31 -10.29 -3.13
CA PHE A 133 17.61 -11.21 -4.02
C PHE A 133 16.13 -11.31 -3.62
N PRO A 134 15.19 -10.77 -4.42
CA PRO A 134 13.77 -10.88 -4.12
C PRO A 134 13.31 -12.34 -4.24
N LYS A 135 12.52 -12.79 -3.27
CA LYS A 135 11.87 -14.09 -3.26
C LYS A 135 10.51 -13.96 -3.95
N GLY A 136 10.34 -14.65 -5.07
CA GLY A 136 9.12 -14.61 -5.87
C GLY A 136 8.89 -13.28 -6.60
N SER A 137 7.76 -13.20 -7.30
CA SER A 137 7.27 -11.98 -7.96
C SER A 137 5.76 -11.93 -7.82
N TYR A 138 5.27 -11.00 -7.00
CA TYR A 138 3.85 -10.89 -6.65
C TYR A 138 3.21 -9.65 -7.28
N GLN A 139 3.49 -9.40 -8.56
CA GLN A 139 2.95 -8.25 -9.28
C GLN A 139 1.43 -8.36 -9.48
N GLN A 140 0.88 -9.56 -9.69
CA GLN A 140 -0.56 -9.74 -9.83
C GLN A 140 -1.30 -9.41 -8.53
N LEU A 141 -0.81 -9.93 -7.39
CA LEU A 141 -1.29 -9.62 -6.04
C LEU A 141 -1.35 -8.11 -5.76
N ALA A 142 -0.39 -7.32 -6.27
CA ALA A 142 -0.40 -5.86 -6.11
C ALA A 142 -1.50 -5.15 -6.93
N ASP A 143 -1.78 -5.61 -8.15
CA ASP A 143 -2.75 -4.96 -9.06
C ASP A 143 -4.19 -5.41 -8.80
N LYS A 144 -4.39 -6.71 -8.56
CA LYS A 144 -5.69 -7.34 -8.33
C LYS A 144 -5.52 -8.42 -7.27
N PRO A 145 -5.58 -8.05 -5.98
CA PRO A 145 -5.42 -9.02 -4.92
C PRO A 145 -6.48 -10.12 -5.01
N THR A 146 -6.04 -11.37 -4.88
CA THR A 146 -6.93 -12.53 -4.83
C THR A 146 -6.57 -13.37 -3.61
N TYR A 147 -7.58 -13.99 -3.00
CA TYR A 147 -7.36 -14.85 -1.84
C TYR A 147 -6.39 -15.99 -2.17
N GLN A 148 -6.51 -16.60 -3.36
CA GLN A 148 -5.65 -17.72 -3.77
C GLN A 148 -4.15 -17.37 -3.79
N GLU A 149 -3.79 -16.19 -4.31
CA GLU A 149 -2.37 -15.77 -4.33
C GLU A 149 -1.87 -15.36 -2.94
N ALA A 150 -2.71 -14.69 -2.16
CA ALA A 150 -2.36 -14.27 -0.80
C ALA A 150 -2.23 -15.48 0.15
N SER A 151 -3.14 -16.45 0.06
CA SER A 151 -3.11 -17.68 0.85
C SER A 151 -1.90 -18.54 0.49
N ALA A 152 -1.56 -18.66 -0.80
CA ALA A 152 -0.35 -19.38 -1.21
C ALA A 152 0.94 -18.74 -0.66
N LEU A 153 1.00 -17.40 -0.61
CA LEU A 153 2.13 -16.71 0.03
C LEU A 153 2.14 -16.94 1.56
N ALA A 154 0.99 -16.82 2.21
CA ALA A 154 0.86 -17.08 3.64
C ALA A 154 1.25 -18.51 4.01
N GLU A 155 0.73 -19.52 3.30
CA GLU A 155 1.07 -20.94 3.45
C GLU A 155 2.57 -21.18 3.31
N HIS A 156 3.20 -20.59 2.30
CA HIS A 156 4.65 -20.68 2.14
C HIS A 156 5.43 -20.06 3.31
N LEU A 157 5.01 -18.91 3.82
CA LEU A 157 5.64 -18.27 4.98
C LEU A 157 5.43 -19.09 6.26
N MET A 158 4.24 -19.66 6.43
CA MET A 158 3.91 -20.57 7.53
C MET A 158 4.79 -21.83 7.50
N GLU A 159 4.96 -22.47 6.33
CA GLU A 159 5.84 -23.63 6.18
C GLU A 159 7.29 -23.31 6.55
N LEU A 160 7.82 -22.18 6.08
CA LEU A 160 9.17 -21.74 6.43
C LEU A 160 9.33 -21.47 7.94
N PHE A 161 8.28 -20.95 8.58
CA PHE A 161 8.30 -20.70 10.02
C PHE A 161 8.31 -22.00 10.80
N VAL A 162 7.40 -22.93 10.48
CA VAL A 162 7.27 -24.24 11.15
C VAL A 162 8.54 -25.09 10.96
N SER A 163 9.13 -25.07 9.76
CA SER A 163 10.40 -25.76 9.46
C SER A 163 11.63 -25.11 10.11
N LYS A 164 11.47 -23.96 10.77
CA LYS A 164 12.55 -23.18 11.40
C LYS A 164 13.57 -22.61 10.40
N ASP A 165 13.16 -22.44 9.15
CA ASP A 165 13.94 -21.74 8.12
C ASP A 165 13.88 -20.21 8.27
N ILE A 166 12.82 -19.70 8.88
CA ILE A 166 12.67 -18.31 9.32
C ILE A 166 12.14 -18.26 10.75
N ASP A 167 12.55 -17.24 11.49
CA ASP A 167 12.18 -17.06 12.90
C ASP A 167 11.19 -15.93 13.12
N ARG A 168 10.99 -15.07 12.10
CA ARG A 168 10.11 -13.90 12.17
C ARG A 168 9.61 -13.52 10.79
N VAL A 169 8.36 -13.10 10.71
CA VAL A 169 7.75 -12.54 9.51
C VAL A 169 7.17 -11.16 9.84
N GLU A 170 7.54 -10.16 9.04
CA GLU A 170 7.00 -8.80 9.15
C GLU A 170 6.32 -8.38 7.84
N LEU A 171 5.17 -7.71 7.97
CA LEU A 171 4.45 -7.11 6.85
C LEU A 171 4.65 -5.59 6.88
N ILE A 172 4.95 -5.01 5.74
CA ILE A 172 5.01 -3.54 5.57
C ILE A 172 4.05 -3.14 4.47
N TYR A 173 2.95 -2.51 4.85
CA TYR A 173 1.87 -2.14 3.95
C TYR A 173 1.20 -0.82 4.38
N HIS A 174 0.38 -0.24 3.51
CA HIS A 174 -0.43 0.91 3.90
C HIS A 174 -1.83 0.47 4.29
N HIS A 175 -2.24 0.86 5.49
CA HIS A 175 -3.60 0.72 5.98
C HIS A 175 -4.49 1.86 5.46
N PHE A 176 -5.58 1.50 4.77
CA PHE A 176 -6.52 2.43 4.18
C PHE A 176 -7.56 2.85 5.23
N LYS A 177 -7.37 4.04 5.82
CA LYS A 177 -8.38 4.65 6.70
C LYS A 177 -9.40 5.46 5.91
N SER A 178 -8.92 6.26 4.96
CA SER A 178 -9.79 7.09 4.12
C SER A 178 -9.07 7.51 2.84
N MET A 179 -9.81 8.20 1.96
CA MET A 179 -9.23 8.87 0.79
C MET A 179 -8.02 9.75 1.13
N GLY A 180 -8.06 10.46 2.27
CA GLY A 180 -7.04 11.41 2.69
C GLY A 180 -5.94 10.81 3.58
N VAL A 181 -6.17 9.64 4.15
CA VAL A 181 -5.32 9.04 5.18
C VAL A 181 -5.01 7.60 4.81
N GLN A 182 -3.74 7.35 4.48
CA GLN A 182 -3.16 6.03 4.30
C GLN A 182 -1.99 5.91 5.27
N GLU A 183 -2.12 5.07 6.27
CA GLU A 183 -1.10 4.92 7.32
C GLU A 183 -0.14 3.81 6.94
N LEU A 184 1.15 4.09 6.96
CA LEU A 184 2.14 3.05 6.73
C LEU A 184 2.31 2.24 8.02
N VAL A 185 1.98 0.95 7.94
CA VAL A 185 2.04 0.02 9.06
C VAL A 185 3.21 -0.94 8.84
N ARG A 186 3.94 -1.22 9.92
CA ARG A 186 4.89 -2.32 10.04
C ARG A 186 4.34 -3.24 11.11
N GLU A 187 3.91 -4.43 10.70
CA GLU A 187 3.24 -5.38 11.56
C GLU A 187 4.07 -6.66 11.68
N LYS A 188 4.09 -7.23 12.89
CA LYS A 188 4.64 -8.57 13.12
C LYS A 188 3.53 -9.57 12.81
N TYR A 189 3.76 -10.42 11.81
CA TYR A 189 2.79 -11.41 11.38
C TYR A 189 3.07 -12.79 11.98
N LEU A 190 4.34 -13.19 12.04
CA LEU A 190 4.78 -14.39 12.78
C LEU A 190 6.02 -14.07 13.62
N PRO A 191 6.15 -14.60 14.84
CA PRO A 191 5.12 -15.35 15.58
C PRO A 191 3.88 -14.50 15.89
N ILE A 192 2.73 -15.17 16.06
CA ILE A 192 1.47 -14.53 16.43
C ILE A 192 1.59 -14.00 17.87
N ASP A 193 1.23 -12.74 18.06
CA ASP A 193 1.12 -12.13 19.38
C ASP A 193 -0.33 -12.25 19.87
N LEU A 194 -0.58 -13.25 20.72
CA LEU A 194 -1.92 -13.50 21.26
C LEU A 194 -2.39 -12.38 22.20
N THR A 195 -1.46 -11.67 22.87
CA THR A 195 -1.81 -10.59 23.81
C THR A 195 -2.37 -9.36 23.10
N ARG A 196 -1.85 -9.08 21.90
CA ARG A 196 -2.35 -8.00 21.05
C ARG A 196 -3.79 -8.23 20.57
N ILE A 197 -4.16 -9.50 20.30
CA ILE A 197 -5.50 -9.88 19.85
C ILE A 197 -6.54 -9.61 20.95
N GLU A 198 -6.17 -9.75 22.22
CA GLU A 198 -7.03 -9.45 23.38
C GLU A 198 -7.22 -7.93 23.58
N GLU A 199 -6.16 -7.13 23.40
CA GLU A 199 -6.20 -5.68 23.58
C GLU A 199 -7.02 -4.96 22.48
N GLU A 200 -6.89 -5.35 21.21
CA GLU A 200 -7.58 -4.71 20.09
C GLU A 200 -9.12 -4.83 20.16
N GLN A 201 -9.65 -5.85 20.84
CA GLN A 201 -11.10 -6.02 21.02
C GLN A 201 -11.65 -5.55 22.38
N ALA A 202 -10.79 -5.34 23.39
CA ALA A 202 -11.21 -4.64 24.60
C ALA A 202 -11.69 -3.20 24.31
N GLU A 203 -11.14 -2.58 23.26
CA GLU A 203 -11.59 -1.28 22.75
C GLU A 203 -12.88 -1.35 21.90
N GLU A 204 -13.14 -2.46 21.19
CA GLU A 204 -14.32 -2.63 20.33
C GLU A 204 -15.54 -3.23 21.05
N MET A 205 -15.36 -3.89 22.21
CA MET A 205 -16.43 -4.54 22.96
C MET A 205 -16.49 -4.05 24.42
N GLU A 206 -17.15 -2.91 24.66
CA GLU A 206 -17.70 -2.61 25.99
C GLU A 206 -18.72 -3.70 26.38
N GLY A 207 -18.32 -4.66 27.20
CA GLY A 207 -19.21 -5.25 28.21
C GLY A 207 -19.77 -6.65 28.02
N ASN A 208 -19.32 -7.48 27.07
CA ASN A 208 -19.72 -8.90 27.04
C ASN A 208 -18.51 -9.83 27.05
N GLN A 209 -18.18 -10.37 28.22
CA GLN A 209 -17.50 -11.66 28.32
C GLN A 209 -18.41 -12.70 27.68
N VAL A 210 -18.13 -13.06 26.42
CA VAL A 210 -18.89 -14.10 25.73
C VAL A 210 -18.43 -15.43 26.32
N MET A 211 -19.21 -15.93 27.27
CA MET A 211 -19.05 -17.28 27.80
C MET A 211 -19.32 -18.26 26.64
N ASN A 212 -18.30 -19.07 26.31
CA ASN A 212 -18.32 -20.04 25.21
C ASN A 212 -19.40 -21.10 25.41
N ASP A 213 -20.52 -20.98 24.70
CA ASP A 213 -21.55 -22.02 24.60
C ASP A 213 -21.50 -22.71 23.22
N TYR A 214 -20.30 -23.08 22.77
CA TYR A 214 -20.08 -23.79 21.52
C TYR A 214 -19.86 -25.27 21.79
N ILE A 215 -20.62 -26.11 21.08
CA ILE A 215 -20.29 -27.54 20.92
C ILE A 215 -19.29 -27.64 19.77
N VAL A 216 -18.05 -28.00 20.07
CA VAL A 216 -16.97 -28.11 19.09
C VAL A 216 -16.74 -29.57 18.72
N GLU A 217 -16.78 -29.87 17.43
CA GLU A 217 -16.46 -31.19 16.87
C GLU A 217 -15.32 -31.03 15.85
N PRO A 218 -14.28 -31.90 15.85
CA PRO A 218 -14.06 -33.06 16.73
C PRO A 218 -13.45 -32.73 18.11
N SER A 219 -12.60 -31.71 18.22
CA SER A 219 -12.06 -31.19 19.49
C SER A 219 -11.67 -29.72 19.35
N VAL A 220 -11.53 -29.00 20.47
CA VAL A 220 -11.15 -27.57 20.47
C VAL A 220 -9.74 -27.40 19.94
N GLU A 221 -8.81 -28.27 20.31
CA GLU A 221 -7.40 -28.22 19.88
C GLU A 221 -7.29 -28.39 18.37
N GLN A 222 -8.00 -29.37 17.80
CA GLN A 222 -8.01 -29.59 16.36
C GLN A 222 -8.66 -28.42 15.61
N PHE A 223 -9.76 -27.88 16.13
CA PHE A 223 -10.42 -26.73 15.53
C PHE A 223 -9.51 -25.49 15.50
N ILE A 224 -8.80 -25.19 16.59
CA ILE A 224 -7.86 -24.06 16.67
C ILE A 224 -6.68 -24.28 15.74
N ALA A 225 -6.13 -25.50 15.69
CA ALA A 225 -5.05 -25.86 14.78
C ALA A 225 -5.42 -25.64 13.30
N ASP A 226 -6.68 -25.89 12.94
CA ASP A 226 -7.21 -25.64 11.59
C ASP A 226 -7.61 -24.18 11.35
N LEU A 227 -7.98 -23.44 12.40
CA LEU A 227 -8.44 -22.06 12.33
C LEU A 227 -7.27 -21.07 12.18
N ILE A 228 -6.19 -21.25 12.94
CA ILE A 228 -5.04 -20.33 12.92
C ILE A 228 -4.48 -20.13 11.49
N PRO A 229 -4.19 -21.19 10.70
CA PRO A 229 -3.73 -21.02 9.33
C PRO A 229 -4.71 -20.25 8.44
N LYS A 230 -6.03 -20.41 8.65
CA LYS A 230 -7.05 -19.68 7.88
C LYS A 230 -7.05 -18.19 8.22
N VAL A 231 -6.92 -17.85 9.50
CA VAL A 231 -6.80 -16.45 9.95
C VAL A 231 -5.53 -15.82 9.38
N LEU A 232 -4.40 -16.51 9.49
CA LEU A 232 -3.13 -16.08 8.91
C LEU A 232 -3.20 -15.86 7.39
N CYS A 233 -3.84 -16.76 6.64
CA CYS A 233 -4.07 -16.56 5.20
C CYS A 233 -4.97 -15.35 4.93
N GLN A 234 -6.00 -15.18 5.73
CA GLN A 234 -6.94 -14.06 5.62
C GLN A 234 -6.25 -12.72 5.92
N GLU A 235 -5.34 -12.64 6.89
CA GLU A 235 -4.59 -11.43 7.23
C GLU A 235 -3.71 -10.95 6.07
N VAL A 236 -2.96 -11.83 5.42
CA VAL A 236 -2.15 -11.48 4.24
C VAL A 236 -3.04 -11.00 3.10
N PHE A 237 -4.20 -11.63 2.90
CA PHE A 237 -5.18 -11.18 1.92
C PHE A 237 -5.74 -9.80 2.26
N THR A 238 -6.08 -9.56 3.53
CA THR A 238 -6.53 -8.26 4.01
C THR A 238 -5.46 -7.19 3.79
N ALA A 239 -4.21 -7.42 4.19
CA ALA A 239 -3.11 -6.49 3.97
C ALA A 239 -2.90 -6.17 2.48
N ALA A 240 -3.05 -7.15 1.59
CA ALA A 240 -2.98 -6.95 0.14
C ALA A 240 -4.11 -6.05 -0.37
N MET A 241 -5.35 -6.31 0.06
CA MET A 241 -6.53 -5.51 -0.30
C MET A 241 -6.40 -4.06 0.20
N ASP A 242 -5.96 -3.91 1.43
CA ASP A 242 -5.82 -2.63 2.12
C ASP A 242 -4.73 -1.76 1.49
N SER A 243 -3.59 -2.38 1.18
CA SER A 243 -2.53 -1.74 0.42
C SER A 243 -2.99 -1.35 -0.99
N ASN A 244 -3.79 -2.17 -1.68
CA ASN A 244 -4.31 -1.86 -3.02
C ASN A 244 -5.29 -0.67 -2.99
N ALA A 245 -6.18 -0.60 -1.99
CA ALA A 245 -7.05 0.55 -1.79
C ALA A 245 -6.24 1.82 -1.47
N SER A 246 -5.28 1.73 -0.54
CA SER A 246 -4.37 2.83 -0.20
C SER A 246 -3.61 3.37 -1.41
N GLU A 247 -3.15 2.47 -2.26
CA GLU A 247 -2.43 2.80 -3.49
C GLU A 247 -3.32 3.58 -4.47
N HIS A 248 -4.55 3.12 -4.70
CA HIS A 248 -5.52 3.79 -5.57
C HIS A 248 -5.97 5.15 -5.01
N ALA A 249 -6.09 5.28 -3.68
CA ALA A 249 -6.35 6.54 -3.00
C ALA A 249 -5.19 7.54 -3.18
N ALA A 250 -3.97 7.11 -2.89
CA ALA A 250 -2.77 7.92 -3.06
C ALA A 250 -2.58 8.38 -4.51
N ARG A 251 -2.86 7.51 -5.50
CA ARG A 251 -2.85 7.90 -6.93
C ARG A 251 -3.94 8.91 -7.25
N THR A 252 -5.16 8.71 -6.74
CA THR A 252 -6.27 9.64 -7.00
C THR A 252 -5.92 11.04 -6.49
N LEU A 253 -5.38 11.15 -5.27
CA LEU A 253 -4.91 12.41 -4.71
C LEU A 253 -3.75 13.01 -5.49
N ALA A 254 -2.72 12.22 -5.81
CA ALA A 254 -1.56 12.71 -6.57
C ALA A 254 -1.98 13.26 -7.94
N MET A 255 -2.91 12.59 -8.62
CA MET A 255 -3.44 13.03 -9.91
C MET A 255 -4.36 14.25 -9.78
N GLN A 256 -5.09 14.39 -8.67
CA GLN A 256 -5.85 15.61 -8.37
C GLN A 256 -4.90 16.79 -8.20
N VAL A 257 -3.91 16.69 -7.33
CA VAL A 257 -2.91 17.75 -7.10
C VAL A 257 -2.19 18.09 -8.40
N ALA A 258 -1.80 17.10 -9.21
CA ALA A 258 -1.17 17.34 -10.51
C ALA A 258 -2.09 18.09 -11.50
N THR A 259 -3.40 17.81 -11.47
CA THR A 259 -4.40 18.48 -12.32
C THR A 259 -4.60 19.93 -11.88
N ASP A 260 -4.66 20.16 -10.57
CA ASP A 260 -4.83 21.49 -9.99
C ASP A 260 -3.59 22.36 -10.26
N ASN A 261 -2.40 21.82 -10.03
CA ASN A 261 -1.13 22.48 -10.38
C ASN A 261 -1.03 22.81 -11.88
N ALA A 262 -1.52 21.91 -12.75
CA ALA A 262 -1.54 22.16 -14.18
C ALA A 262 -2.51 23.29 -14.55
N ASN A 263 -3.66 23.39 -13.88
CA ASN A 263 -4.60 24.51 -14.07
C ASN A 263 -3.97 25.84 -13.69
N GLU A 264 -3.31 25.93 -12.53
CA GLU A 264 -2.59 27.12 -12.09
C GLU A 264 -1.51 27.53 -13.10
N LEU A 265 -0.70 26.56 -13.55
CA LEU A 265 0.36 26.82 -14.53
C LEU A 265 -0.20 27.30 -15.89
N ILE A 266 -1.35 26.77 -16.33
CA ILE A 266 -2.04 27.25 -17.54
C ILE A 266 -2.48 28.71 -17.37
N GLN A 267 -3.04 29.07 -16.22
CA GLN A 267 -3.47 30.44 -15.95
C GLN A 267 -2.29 31.42 -16.02
N ASP A 268 -1.17 31.08 -15.40
CA ASP A 268 0.02 31.94 -15.38
C ASP A 268 0.68 32.05 -16.76
N LEU A 269 0.82 30.95 -17.48
CA LEU A 269 1.33 30.97 -18.85
C LEU A 269 0.41 31.78 -19.77
N THR A 270 -0.90 31.73 -19.56
CA THR A 270 -1.87 32.51 -20.35
C THR A 270 -1.73 34.01 -20.08
N LYS A 271 -1.54 34.41 -18.81
CA LYS A 271 -1.24 35.80 -18.46
C LYS A 271 0.05 36.27 -19.11
N GLN A 272 1.12 35.46 -19.06
CA GLN A 272 2.40 35.76 -19.70
C GLN A 272 2.27 35.89 -21.23
N TYR A 273 1.56 34.97 -21.87
CA TYR A 273 1.30 35.00 -23.31
C TYR A 273 0.56 36.27 -23.72
N ASN A 274 -0.51 36.63 -23.00
CA ASN A 274 -1.30 37.82 -23.31
C ASN A 274 -0.48 39.10 -23.15
N LYS A 275 0.33 39.19 -22.09
CA LYS A 275 1.25 40.32 -21.87
C LYS A 275 2.28 40.42 -23.00
N GLY A 276 2.95 39.32 -23.35
CA GLY A 276 3.92 39.30 -24.45
C GLY A 276 3.29 39.63 -25.79
N ARG A 277 2.03 39.22 -26.00
CA ARG A 277 1.30 39.47 -27.25
C ARG A 277 0.97 40.95 -27.39
N GLN A 278 0.50 41.58 -26.31
CA GLN A 278 0.25 43.02 -26.28
C GLN A 278 1.53 43.80 -26.54
N GLN A 279 2.64 43.43 -25.90
CA GLN A 279 3.95 44.05 -26.13
C GLN A 279 4.41 43.93 -27.60
N ALA A 280 4.25 42.75 -28.20
CA ALA A 280 4.59 42.53 -29.61
C ALA A 280 3.74 43.41 -30.55
N ILE A 281 2.42 43.46 -30.34
CA ILE A 281 1.52 44.32 -31.13
C ILE A 281 1.89 45.80 -30.96
N THR A 282 2.17 46.25 -29.73
CA THR A 282 2.59 47.64 -29.48
C THR A 282 3.89 47.98 -30.20
N ASN A 283 4.88 47.08 -30.17
CA ASN A 283 6.14 47.28 -30.88
C ASN A 283 5.94 47.32 -32.41
N GLU A 284 5.14 46.40 -32.97
CA GLU A 284 4.80 46.41 -34.40
C GLU A 284 4.10 47.72 -34.81
N LEU A 285 3.18 48.23 -33.99
CA LEU A 285 2.53 49.52 -34.24
C LEU A 285 3.50 50.71 -34.17
N LEU A 286 4.42 50.70 -33.20
CA LEU A 286 5.45 51.73 -33.07
C LEU A 286 6.41 51.73 -34.27
N ASP A 287 6.78 50.56 -34.76
CA ASP A 287 7.62 50.40 -35.95
C ASP A 287 6.92 50.92 -37.22
N ILE A 288 5.62 50.63 -37.39
CA ILE A 288 4.82 51.14 -38.51
C ILE A 288 4.73 52.67 -38.47
N ILE A 289 4.39 53.25 -37.31
CA ILE A 289 4.28 54.70 -37.15
C ILE A 289 5.63 55.38 -37.36
N GLY A 290 6.70 54.85 -36.76
CA GLY A 290 8.07 55.37 -36.91
C GLY A 290 8.61 55.27 -38.34
N GLY A 291 8.22 54.23 -39.08
CA GLY A 291 8.56 54.09 -40.51
C GLY A 291 7.77 55.04 -41.42
N SER A 292 6.53 55.37 -41.07
CA SER A 292 5.66 56.26 -41.85
C SER A 292 5.97 57.76 -41.72
N MET A 293 6.71 58.17 -40.68
CA MET A 293 7.11 59.58 -40.45
C MET A 293 8.47 59.94 -41.08
N LYS A 294 8.96 59.15 -42.04
CA LYS A 294 10.10 59.46 -42.93
C LYS A 294 9.62 59.65 -44.34
#